data_AF-A0AAW1IWG5-F1
#
_entry.id   AF-A0AAW1IWG5-F1
#
_cell.length_a   1.000
_cell.length_b   1.000
_cell.length_c   1.000
_cell.angle_alpha   90.00
_cell.angle_beta   90.00
_cell.angle_gamma   90.00
#
_symmetry.space_group_name_H-M   'P 1'
#
loop_
_entity.id
_entity.type
_entity.pdbx_description
1 polymer ?
#
loop_
_entity_poly.entity_id
_entity_poly.type
_entity_poly.pdbx_seq_one_letter_code
_entity_poly.pdbx_strand_id
1 'polypeptide(L)'
;MLKWINLENGLKSCSTIDSLAQSQIEQERQRWRDILERLLAIINFLASHNLAFRGHREKLTSDSDSRETSANFIDLVKLIARFDPVLRFYLKQVKDKTINDHYIGKNIQNELIQLMASHVKTQIAEKIINNKHYSVILDCTRDVYRVEQLSITI
;
A
#
# COMPACT_ATOMS: atom_id res chain seq x y z
N MET A 1 -11.60 1.23 -42.53
CA MET A 1 -11.60 2.53 -41.83
C MET A 1 -12.88 2.73 -41.00
N LEU A 2 -14.08 2.62 -41.60
CA LEU A 2 -15.38 2.75 -40.89
C LEU A 2 -15.58 1.82 -39.67
N LYS A 3 -15.13 0.55 -39.74
CA LYS A 3 -15.22 -0.39 -38.59
C LYS A 3 -14.49 0.12 -37.34
N TRP A 4 -13.32 0.75 -37.51
CA TRP A 4 -12.52 1.28 -36.40
C TRP A 4 -13.15 2.54 -35.81
N ILE A 5 -13.67 3.43 -36.67
CA ILE A 5 -14.40 4.64 -36.24
C ILE A 5 -15.67 4.25 -35.47
N ASN A 6 -16.41 3.24 -35.94
CA ASN A 6 -17.60 2.75 -35.26
C ASN A 6 -17.28 2.07 -33.92
N LEU A 7 -16.15 1.34 -33.84
CA LEU A 7 -15.67 0.76 -32.58
C LEU A 7 -15.27 1.86 -31.59
N GLU A 8 -14.49 2.84 -32.01
CA GLU A 8 -14.07 3.97 -31.17
C GLU A 8 -15.27 4.77 -30.64
N ASN A 9 -16.24 5.07 -31.51
CA ASN A 9 -17.47 5.74 -31.13
C ASN A 9 -18.28 4.88 -30.16
N GLY A 10 -18.41 3.57 -30.42
CA GLY A 10 -19.11 2.63 -29.55
C GLY A 10 -18.47 2.46 -28.16
N LEU A 11 -17.13 2.51 -28.09
CA LEU A 11 -16.38 2.51 -26.82
C LEU A 11 -16.61 3.81 -26.04
N LYS A 12 -16.63 4.96 -26.73
CA LYS A 12 -16.92 6.26 -26.11
C LYS A 12 -18.37 6.38 -25.63
N SER A 13 -19.33 5.74 -26.30
CA SER A 13 -20.75 5.74 -25.95
C SER A 13 -21.19 4.54 -25.12
N CYS A 14 -20.28 3.65 -24.72
CA CYS A 14 -20.57 2.38 -24.03
C CYS A 14 -21.71 1.56 -24.68
N SER A 15 -21.83 1.58 -26.00
CA SER A 15 -22.94 0.94 -26.75
C SER A 15 -22.49 -0.32 -27.50
N THR A 16 -21.29 -0.82 -27.22
CA THR A 16 -20.78 -2.07 -27.78
C THR A 16 -21.34 -3.29 -27.06
N ILE A 17 -21.27 -4.45 -27.71
CA ILE A 17 -21.76 -5.73 -27.17
C ILE A 17 -21.03 -6.10 -25.86
N ASP A 18 -19.78 -5.69 -25.72
CA ASP A 18 -18.94 -5.91 -24.54
C ASP A 18 -19.11 -4.84 -23.45
N SER A 19 -19.98 -3.83 -23.63
CA SER A 19 -20.20 -2.75 -22.66
C SER A 19 -20.53 -3.25 -21.25
N LEU A 20 -21.30 -4.33 -21.13
CA LEU A 20 -21.61 -4.96 -19.84
C LEU A 20 -20.36 -5.54 -19.18
N ALA A 21 -19.52 -6.25 -19.95
CA ALA A 21 -18.27 -6.82 -19.46
C ALA A 21 -17.27 -5.72 -19.07
N GLN A 22 -17.17 -4.65 -19.87
CA GLN A 22 -16.34 -3.49 -19.54
C GLN A 22 -16.79 -2.81 -18.25
N SER A 23 -18.11 -2.65 -18.05
CA SER A 23 -18.67 -2.08 -16.82
C SER A 23 -18.32 -2.93 -15.60
N GLN A 24 -18.38 -4.27 -15.71
CA GLN A 24 -17.99 -5.17 -14.62
C GLN A 24 -16.49 -5.06 -14.29
N ILE A 25 -15.62 -5.01 -15.31
CA ILE A 25 -14.17 -4.82 -15.13
C ILE A 25 -13.91 -3.48 -14.43
N GLU A 26 -14.60 -2.42 -14.83
CA GLU A 26 -14.44 -1.10 -14.22
C GLU A 26 -14.89 -1.08 -12.76
N GLN A 27 -16.00 -1.74 -12.43
CA GLN A 27 -16.48 -1.86 -11.06
C GLN A 27 -15.49 -2.60 -10.17
N GLU A 28 -14.91 -3.71 -10.65
CA GLU A 28 -13.87 -4.43 -9.91
C GLU A 28 -12.60 -3.59 -9.78
N ARG A 29 -12.20 -2.86 -10.83
CA ARG A 29 -11.06 -1.93 -10.76
C ARG A 29 -11.27 -0.86 -9.69
N GLN A 30 -12.45 -0.26 -9.65
CA GLN A 30 -12.77 0.77 -8.65
C GLN A 30 -12.76 0.18 -7.24
N ARG A 31 -13.37 -1.00 -7.06
CA ARG A 31 -13.35 -1.73 -5.79
C ARG A 31 -11.92 -1.99 -5.29
N TRP A 32 -11.00 -2.42 -6.15
CA TRP A 32 -9.60 -2.63 -5.77
C TRP A 32 -8.87 -1.33 -5.42
N ARG A 33 -9.14 -0.24 -6.16
CA ARG A 33 -8.61 1.09 -5.84
C ARG A 33 -9.07 1.55 -4.46
N ASP A 34 -10.35 1.38 -4.16
CA ASP A 34 -10.93 1.75 -2.87
C ASP A 34 -10.26 0.99 -1.72
N ILE A 35 -10.02 -0.31 -1.89
CA ILE A 35 -9.29 -1.12 -0.90
C ILE A 35 -7.85 -0.62 -0.74
N LEU A 36 -7.13 -0.45 -1.85
CA LEU A 36 -5.72 -0.02 -1.85
C LEU A 36 -5.53 1.35 -1.21
N GLU A 37 -6.42 2.30 -1.47
CA GLU A 37 -6.38 3.64 -0.88
C GLU A 37 -6.37 3.57 0.66
N ARG A 38 -7.23 2.72 1.23
CA ARG A 38 -7.31 2.52 2.68
C ARG A 38 -6.06 1.82 3.23
N LEU A 39 -5.53 0.83 2.51
CA LEU A 39 -4.28 0.17 2.91
C LEU A 39 -3.07 1.13 2.88
N LEU A 40 -2.98 1.97 1.85
CA LEU A 40 -1.95 3.01 1.74
C LEU A 40 -2.09 4.05 2.85
N ALA A 41 -3.31 4.45 3.20
CA ALA A 41 -3.56 5.35 4.33
C ALA A 41 -3.07 4.75 5.66
N ILE A 42 -3.32 3.47 5.90
CA ILE A 42 -2.80 2.75 7.07
C ILE A 42 -1.27 2.71 7.05
N ILE A 43 -0.66 2.42 5.89
CA ILE A 43 0.80 2.37 5.76
C ILE A 43 1.39 3.75 6.07
N ASN A 44 0.82 4.81 5.50
CA ASN A 44 1.23 6.18 5.74
C ASN A 44 1.10 6.58 7.22
N PHE A 45 0.00 6.19 7.88
CA PHE A 45 -0.19 6.43 9.31
C PHE A 45 0.91 5.78 10.15
N LEU A 46 1.20 4.49 9.90
CA LEU A 46 2.25 3.79 10.65
C LEU A 46 3.63 4.40 10.38
N ALA A 47 3.95 4.73 9.12
CA ALA A 47 5.21 5.36 8.75
C ALA A 47 5.40 6.73 9.43
N SER A 48 4.39 7.59 9.35
CA SER A 48 4.45 8.96 9.90
C SER A 48 4.58 9.01 11.41
N HIS A 49 4.14 7.95 12.11
CA HIS A 49 4.23 7.84 13.57
C HIS A 49 5.38 6.94 14.03
N ASN A 50 6.28 6.52 13.13
CA ASN A 50 7.38 5.59 13.42
C ASN A 50 6.91 4.29 14.11
N LEU A 51 5.71 3.82 13.77
CA LEU A 51 5.16 2.58 14.31
C LEU A 51 5.61 1.40 13.45
N ALA A 52 6.05 0.32 14.11
CA ALA A 52 6.40 -0.91 13.41
C ALA A 52 5.18 -1.45 12.65
N PHE A 53 5.34 -1.84 11.38
CA PHE A 53 4.26 -2.41 10.59
C PHE A 53 3.88 -3.82 11.04
N ARG A 54 4.88 -4.56 11.55
CA ARG A 54 4.81 -5.98 11.89
C ARG A 54 5.13 -6.22 13.36
N GLY A 55 4.45 -7.22 13.93
CA GLY A 55 4.81 -7.83 15.20
C GLY A 55 5.78 -9.01 15.01
N HIS A 56 6.11 -9.70 16.09
CA HIS A 56 7.07 -10.80 16.07
C HIS A 56 6.56 -12.07 15.33
N ARG A 57 5.25 -12.19 15.06
CA ARG A 57 4.64 -13.30 14.31
C ARG A 57 3.53 -12.81 13.36
N GLU A 58 3.44 -13.41 12.18
CA GLU A 58 2.40 -13.14 11.18
C GLU A 58 1.50 -14.38 11.01
N LYS A 59 0.28 -14.35 11.54
CA LYS A 59 -0.80 -15.28 11.15
C LYS A 59 -2.04 -14.49 10.74
N LEU A 60 -2.50 -14.70 9.50
CA LEU A 60 -3.72 -14.11 8.94
C LEU A 60 -4.99 -14.76 9.52
N THR A 61 -4.89 -16.00 9.99
CA THR A 61 -5.98 -16.77 10.58
C THR A 61 -5.58 -17.21 11.97
N SER A 62 -6.13 -16.56 13.00
CA SER A 62 -6.20 -17.17 14.31
C SER A 62 -7.46 -18.04 14.32
N ASP A 63 -7.29 -19.36 14.32
CA ASP A 63 -8.21 -20.16 15.13
C ASP A 63 -8.24 -19.51 16.51
N SER A 64 -9.46 -19.29 16.99
CA SER A 64 -9.76 -18.58 18.22
C SER A 64 -9.02 -19.22 19.39
N ASP A 65 -7.84 -18.71 19.74
CA ASP A 65 -7.28 -18.72 21.11
C ASP A 65 -5.85 -18.19 21.23
N SER A 66 -5.10 -17.95 20.14
CA SER A 66 -3.76 -17.35 20.28
C SER A 66 -3.83 -15.82 20.29
N ARG A 67 -3.80 -15.21 21.49
CA ARG A 67 -3.42 -13.81 21.76
C ARG A 67 -1.95 -13.53 21.39
N GLU A 68 -1.51 -13.98 20.22
CA GLU A 68 -0.17 -13.75 19.72
C GLU A 68 -0.19 -12.47 18.89
N THR A 69 0.63 -11.51 19.31
CA THR A 69 0.69 -10.12 18.89
C THR A 69 0.52 -9.96 17.38
N SER A 70 -0.69 -9.59 16.97
CA SER A 70 -1.02 -9.25 15.61
C SER A 70 -0.22 -8.02 15.17
N ALA A 71 0.25 -8.03 13.93
CA ALA A 71 1.00 -6.92 13.35
C ALA A 71 0.15 -5.63 13.38
N ASN A 72 0.74 -4.49 13.78
CA ASN A 72 0.02 -3.20 13.87
C ASN A 72 -0.76 -2.86 12.60
N PHE A 73 -0.21 -3.21 11.43
CA PHE A 73 -0.91 -3.07 10.16
C PHE A 73 -2.23 -3.86 10.10
N ILE A 74 -2.19 -5.14 10.45
CA ILE A 74 -3.38 -6.02 10.44
C ILE A 74 -4.41 -5.53 11.45
N ASP A 75 -3.96 -5.07 12.61
CA ASP A 75 -4.85 -4.58 13.65
C ASP A 75 -5.52 -3.27 13.27
N LEU A 76 -4.81 -2.37 12.60
CA LEU A 76 -5.41 -1.15 12.06
C LEU A 76 -6.40 -1.46 10.94
N VAL A 77 -6.08 -2.42 10.05
CA VAL A 77 -7.03 -2.89 9.02
C VAL A 77 -8.30 -3.42 9.66
N LYS A 78 -8.18 -4.28 10.68
CA LYS A 78 -9.34 -4.82 11.43
C LYS A 78 -10.12 -3.72 12.15
N LEU A 79 -9.43 -2.74 12.73
CA LEU A 79 -10.05 -1.61 13.43
C LEU A 79 -10.89 -0.77 12.48
N ILE A 80 -10.32 -0.36 11.34
CA ILE A 80 -11.00 0.45 10.34
C ILE A 80 -12.16 -0.33 9.72
N ALA A 81 -11.99 -1.63 9.47
CA ALA A 81 -13.05 -2.50 8.96
C ALA A 81 -14.28 -2.61 9.88
N ARG A 82 -14.20 -2.20 11.15
CA ARG A 82 -15.40 -2.09 12.01
C ARG A 82 -16.34 -0.98 11.55
N PHE A 83 -15.78 0.07 10.95
CA PHE A 83 -16.50 1.29 10.56
C PHE A 83 -16.58 1.49 9.04
N ASP A 84 -15.64 0.94 8.28
CA ASP A 84 -15.59 1.02 6.82
C ASP A 84 -16.18 -0.24 6.16
N PRO A 85 -17.29 -0.13 5.40
CA PRO A 85 -17.95 -1.29 4.80
C PRO A 85 -17.12 -1.96 3.70
N VAL A 86 -16.25 -1.22 3.02
CA VAL A 86 -15.38 -1.73 1.94
C VAL A 86 -14.37 -2.72 2.50
N LEU A 87 -13.60 -2.32 3.51
CA LEU A 87 -12.65 -3.20 4.19
C LEU A 87 -13.35 -4.34 4.92
N ARG A 88 -14.54 -4.10 5.50
CA ARG A 88 -15.32 -5.18 6.12
C ARG A 88 -15.68 -6.28 5.14
N PHE A 89 -16.19 -5.91 3.96
CA PHE A 89 -16.54 -6.86 2.91
C PHE A 89 -15.31 -7.56 2.34
N TYR A 90 -14.21 -6.83 2.17
CA TYR A 90 -12.93 -7.38 1.75
C TYR A 90 -12.39 -8.42 2.75
N LEU A 91 -12.33 -8.11 4.05
CA LEU A 91 -11.87 -9.04 5.08
C LEU A 91 -12.74 -10.30 5.18
N LYS A 92 -14.06 -10.16 4.98
CA LYS A 92 -14.97 -11.31 4.93
C LYS A 92 -14.57 -12.26 3.80
N GLN A 93 -14.30 -11.75 2.60
CA GLN A 93 -13.88 -12.56 1.46
C GLN A 93 -12.51 -13.22 1.65
N VAL A 94 -11.57 -12.52 2.30
CA VAL A 94 -10.28 -13.12 2.69
C VAL A 94 -10.51 -14.30 3.64
N LYS A 95 -11.38 -14.14 4.64
CA LYS A 95 -11.70 -15.18 5.62
C LYS A 95 -12.39 -16.38 4.98
N ASP A 96 -13.35 -16.11 4.10
CA ASP A 96 -14.13 -17.11 3.39
C ASP A 96 -13.33 -17.78 2.25
N LYS A 97 -12.07 -17.35 2.04
CA LYS A 97 -11.16 -17.80 0.96
C LYS A 97 -11.77 -17.69 -0.44
N THR A 98 -12.65 -16.70 -0.64
CA THR A 98 -13.28 -16.43 -1.94
C THR A 98 -12.36 -15.63 -2.86
N ILE A 99 -11.32 -15.00 -2.30
CA ILE A 99 -10.27 -14.32 -3.04
C ILE A 99 -8.91 -14.92 -2.65
N ASN A 100 -8.07 -15.18 -3.66
CA ASN A 100 -6.71 -15.71 -3.48
C ASN A 100 -5.67 -14.59 -3.40
N ASP A 101 -5.95 -13.46 -4.05
CA ASP A 101 -5.06 -12.31 -4.13
C ASP A 101 -5.44 -11.29 -3.05
N HIS A 102 -4.90 -11.48 -1.85
CA HIS A 102 -5.10 -10.57 -0.73
C HIS A 102 -3.90 -9.64 -0.52
N TYR A 103 -4.13 -8.34 -0.74
CA TYR A 103 -3.20 -7.22 -0.54
C TYR A 103 -2.78 -6.98 0.92
N ILE A 104 -3.33 -7.76 1.85
CA ILE A 104 -2.93 -7.75 3.28
C ILE A 104 -1.73 -8.69 3.52
N GLY A 105 -1.42 -9.56 2.55
CA GLY A 105 -0.30 -10.48 2.63
C GLY A 105 1.05 -9.77 2.74
N LYS A 106 1.99 -10.41 3.43
CA LYS A 106 3.33 -9.87 3.73
C LYS A 106 4.11 -9.40 2.49
N ASN A 107 3.99 -10.10 1.37
CA ASN A 107 4.75 -9.77 0.16
C ASN A 107 4.24 -8.47 -0.45
N ILE A 108 2.91 -8.37 -0.63
CA ILE A 108 2.25 -7.19 -1.20
C ILE A 108 2.39 -5.99 -0.26
N GLN A 109 2.26 -6.19 1.05
CA GLN A 109 2.51 -5.12 2.02
C GLN A 109 3.94 -4.54 1.87
N ASN A 110 4.95 -5.39 1.74
CA ASN A 110 6.33 -4.95 1.56
C ASN A 110 6.52 -4.20 0.23
N GLU A 111 5.89 -4.67 -0.84
CA GLU A 111 5.91 -3.99 -2.13
C GLU A 111 5.30 -2.58 -2.03
N LEU A 112 4.14 -2.44 -1.40
CA LEU A 112 3.50 -1.12 -1.19
C LEU A 112 4.41 -0.18 -0.37
N ILE A 113 5.01 -0.68 0.71
CA ILE A 113 5.95 0.09 1.53
C ILE A 113 7.16 0.53 0.69
N GLN A 114 7.73 -0.37 -0.12
CA GLN A 114 8.87 -0.06 -0.99
C GLN A 114 8.52 0.98 -2.07
N LEU A 115 7.34 0.88 -2.69
CA LEU A 115 6.87 1.85 -3.67
C LEU A 115 6.69 3.24 -3.06
N MET A 116 6.06 3.32 -1.89
CA MET A 116 5.92 4.58 -1.15
C MET A 116 7.28 5.16 -0.74
N ALA A 117 8.16 4.33 -0.19
CA ALA A 117 9.51 4.75 0.22
C ALA A 117 10.33 5.24 -0.98
N SER A 118 10.25 4.54 -2.12
CA SER A 118 10.90 4.95 -3.36
C SER A 118 10.39 6.31 -3.83
N HIS A 119 9.07 6.50 -3.87
CA HIS A 119 8.47 7.77 -4.26
C HIS A 119 8.91 8.93 -3.37
N VAL A 120 8.92 8.75 -2.05
CA VAL A 120 9.40 9.76 -1.09
C VAL A 120 10.88 10.08 -1.33
N LYS A 121 11.73 9.05 -1.51
CA LYS A 121 13.16 9.25 -1.80
C LYS A 121 13.37 10.02 -3.10
N THR A 122 12.64 9.68 -4.16
CA THR A 122 12.71 10.40 -5.44
C THR A 122 12.33 11.86 -5.26
N GLN A 123 11.23 12.15 -4.55
CA GLN A 123 10.84 13.54 -4.29
C GLN A 123 11.87 14.32 -3.45
N ILE A 124 12.50 13.68 -2.45
CA ILE A 124 13.56 14.30 -1.67
C ILE A 124 14.77 14.60 -2.55
N ALA A 125 15.20 13.63 -3.38
CA ALA A 125 16.32 13.80 -4.29
C ALA A 125 16.07 14.92 -5.31
N GLU A 126 14.88 14.94 -5.93
CA GLU A 126 14.47 16.00 -6.84
C GLU A 126 14.49 17.38 -6.17
N LYS A 127 14.00 17.48 -4.92
CA LYS A 127 14.09 18.72 -4.15
C LYS A 127 15.54 19.14 -3.93
N ILE A 128 16.43 18.24 -3.55
CA ILE A 128 17.84 18.58 -3.31
C ILE A 128 18.49 19.06 -4.62
N ILE A 129 18.33 18.31 -5.72
CA ILE A 129 18.95 18.60 -7.02
C ILE A 129 18.47 19.94 -7.60
N ASN A 130 17.18 20.24 -7.45
CA ASN A 130 16.59 21.46 -8.00
C ASN A 130 16.84 22.70 -7.13
N ASN A 131 17.38 22.55 -5.92
CA ASN A 131 17.71 23.67 -5.05
C ASN A 131 19.13 24.19 -5.32
N LYS A 132 19.26 25.52 -5.39
CA LYS A 132 20.56 26.19 -5.58
C LYS A 132 21.52 25.95 -4.42
N HIS A 133 20.98 25.74 -3.23
CA HIS A 133 21.74 25.60 -1.99
C HIS A 133 21.19 24.42 -1.19
N TYR A 134 22.09 23.56 -0.71
CA TYR A 134 21.83 22.52 0.28
C TYR A 134 23.03 22.45 1.22
N SER A 135 22.87 21.87 2.41
CA SER A 135 23.95 21.68 3.38
C SER A 135 24.11 20.20 3.66
N VAL A 136 25.33 19.77 3.97
CA VAL A 136 25.60 18.39 4.38
C VAL A 136 26.25 18.44 5.76
N ILE A 137 25.63 17.74 6.72
CA ILE A 137 26.15 17.59 8.08
C ILE A 137 26.78 16.20 8.18
N LEU A 138 28.02 16.17 8.64
CA LEU A 138 28.79 14.96 8.89
C LEU A 138 28.97 14.85 10.41
N ASP A 139 28.39 13.82 11.02
CA ASP A 139 28.53 13.55 12.44
C ASP A 139 29.32 12.24 12.64
N CYS A 140 30.47 12.34 13.29
CA CYS A 140 31.37 11.20 13.54
C CYS A 140 31.36 10.87 15.03
N THR A 141 30.91 9.67 15.38
CA THR A 141 30.97 9.16 16.76
C THR A 141 31.79 7.87 16.80
N ARG A 142 32.57 7.68 17.87
CA ARG A 142 33.25 6.40 18.11
C ARG A 142 32.35 5.50 18.94
N ASP A 143 32.15 4.27 18.50
CA ASP A 143 31.43 3.29 19.29
C ASP A 143 32.30 2.66 20.39
N VAL A 144 31.67 1.79 21.19
CA VAL A 144 32.31 1.09 22.32
C VAL A 144 33.47 0.18 21.89
N TYR A 145 33.51 -0.21 20.61
CA TYR A 145 34.57 -1.03 20.01
C TYR A 145 35.64 -0.18 19.31
N ARG A 146 35.61 1.15 19.48
CA ARG A 146 36.51 2.13 18.85
C ARG A 146 36.40 2.18 17.33
N VAL A 147 35.30 1.70 16.76
CA VAL A 147 34.99 1.87 15.34
C VAL A 147 34.36 3.24 15.15
N GLU A 148 34.83 4.00 14.16
CA GLU A 148 34.23 5.27 13.79
C GLU A 148 32.93 5.01 13.02
N GLN A 149 31.83 5.59 13.50
CA GLN A 149 30.53 5.62 12.85
C GLN A 149 30.31 7.02 12.29
N LEU A 150 30.07 7.11 10.98
CA LEU A 150 29.76 8.37 10.30
C LEU A 150 28.27 8.39 9.94
N SER A 151 27.57 9.42 10.41
CA SER A 151 26.24 9.77 9.95
C SER A 151 26.32 10.95 8.99
N ILE A 152 25.63 10.85 7.86
CA ILE A 152 25.53 11.90 6.85
C ILE A 152 24.08 12.35 6.79
N THR A 153 23.83 13.63 7.07
CA THR A 153 22.50 14.26 6.93
C THR A 153 22.59 15.33 5.85
N ILE A 154 21.62 15.32 4.92
CA ILE A 154 21.53 16.24 3.78
C ILE A 154 20.23 17.03 3.91
#